data_AF-A0A3D3NUW6-F1
#
_entry.id   AF-A0A3D3NUW6-F1
#
_cell.length_a   1.000
_cell.length_b   1.000
_cell.length_c   1.000
_cell.angle_alpha   90.00
_cell.angle_beta   90.00
_cell.angle_gamma   90.00
#
_symmetry.space_group_name_H-M   'P 1'
#
loop_
_entity.id
_entity.type
_entity.pdbx_description
1 polymer ?
#
loop_
_entity_poly.entity_id
_entity_poly.type
_entity_poly.pdbx_seq_one_letter_code
_entity_poly.pdbx_strand_id
1 'polypeptide(L)'
;MIEAHNFTPDDKAITLTAYLIEGGHNTEGYTLDLESKKLTNFTRTPDDYEEVEGIFPDGKSTLVERNHSVGKPWPMVDAWRVWFDGSKEPQRLTHFLDFKGYKASNYVVSDDGRLIAFQLGISGDEAGVGYGIFLMEIKARP
;
A
#
# COMPACT_ATOMS: atom_id res chain seq x y z
N MET A 1 -14.75 5.61 2.97
CA MET A 1 -14.14 6.59 2.02
C MET A 1 -13.46 5.81 0.90
N ILE A 2 -13.32 6.37 -0.30
CA ILE A 2 -12.54 5.76 -1.38
C ILE A 2 -11.48 6.76 -1.84
N GLU A 3 -10.26 6.29 -2.07
CA GLU A 3 -9.13 7.07 -2.52
C GLU A 3 -8.48 6.41 -3.75
N ALA A 4 -8.16 7.20 -4.76
CA ALA A 4 -7.48 6.73 -5.96
C ALA A 4 -5.97 6.86 -5.77
N HIS A 5 -5.20 5.86 -6.23
CA HIS A 5 -3.74 5.86 -6.08
C HIS A 5 -3.04 5.89 -7.43
N ASN A 6 -3.13 4.83 -8.24
CA ASN A 6 -2.31 4.74 -9.45
C ASN A 6 -3.01 4.07 -10.63
N PHE A 7 -2.58 4.37 -11.85
CA PHE A 7 -2.94 3.61 -13.05
C PHE A 7 -2.11 2.32 -13.13
N THR A 8 -2.69 1.26 -13.71
CA THR A 8 -1.89 0.12 -14.19
C THR A 8 -0.97 0.57 -15.32
N PRO A 9 0.17 -0.10 -15.57
CA PRO A 9 1.13 0.32 -16.60
C PRO A 9 0.56 0.40 -18.03
N ASP A 10 -0.57 -0.25 -18.29
CA ASP A 10 -1.29 -0.20 -19.56
C ASP A 10 -2.50 0.75 -19.57
N ASP A 11 -2.68 1.55 -18.51
CA ASP A 11 -3.77 2.50 -18.28
C ASP A 11 -5.19 1.90 -18.36
N LYS A 12 -5.33 0.58 -18.21
CA LYS A 12 -6.65 -0.09 -18.30
C LYS A 12 -7.37 -0.20 -16.97
N ALA A 13 -6.66 -0.04 -15.85
CA ALA A 13 -7.26 -0.07 -14.52
C ALA A 13 -6.62 0.97 -13.60
N ILE A 14 -7.32 1.28 -12.51
CA ILE A 14 -6.84 2.14 -11.43
C ILE A 14 -6.81 1.31 -10.14
N THR A 15 -5.76 1.46 -9.33
CA THR A 15 -5.77 1.00 -7.94
C THR A 15 -6.36 2.06 -7.03
N LEU A 16 -7.15 1.59 -6.07
CA LEU A 16 -7.86 2.43 -5.13
C LEU A 16 -7.98 1.75 -3.78
N THR A 17 -8.10 2.55 -2.74
CA THR A 17 -8.25 2.11 -1.36
C THR A 17 -9.64 2.43 -0.87
N ALA A 18 -10.29 1.48 -0.18
CA ALA A 18 -11.53 1.73 0.54
C ALA A 18 -11.31 1.61 2.06
N TYR A 19 -11.74 2.61 2.80
CA TYR A 19 -11.54 2.74 4.25
C TYR A 19 -12.83 2.56 5.04
N LEU A 20 -12.69 2.04 6.26
CA LEU A 20 -13.76 1.88 7.26
C LEU A 20 -14.95 1.10 6.69
N ILE A 21 -14.64 -0.04 6.06
CA ILE A 21 -15.60 -0.86 5.34
C ILE A 21 -16.68 -1.33 6.32
N GLU A 22 -17.94 -1.06 5.99
CA GLU A 22 -19.10 -1.38 6.83
C GLU A 22 -19.02 -0.81 8.27
N GLY A 23 -18.31 0.31 8.46
CA GLY A 23 -18.10 0.90 9.79
C GLY A 23 -17.05 0.17 10.63
N GLY A 24 -16.34 -0.80 10.05
CA GLY A 24 -15.18 -1.46 10.63
C GLY A 24 -13.95 -0.55 10.68
N HIS A 25 -12.83 -1.15 11.06
CA HIS A 25 -11.53 -0.47 11.16
C HIS A 25 -10.57 -0.83 10.03
N ASN A 26 -10.99 -1.75 9.17
CA ASN A 26 -10.20 -2.24 8.07
C ASN A 26 -10.16 -1.27 6.89
N THR A 27 -9.14 -1.48 6.09
CA THR A 27 -8.88 -0.77 4.84
C THR A 27 -8.47 -1.81 3.82
N GLU A 28 -9.07 -1.78 2.63
CA GLU A 28 -8.79 -2.78 1.60
C GLU A 28 -8.42 -2.14 0.25
N GLY A 29 -7.54 -2.83 -0.46
CA GLY A 29 -7.06 -2.47 -1.78
C GLY A 29 -7.92 -3.09 -2.88
N TYR A 30 -8.23 -2.27 -3.88
CA TYR A 30 -9.05 -2.65 -5.03
C TYR A 30 -8.41 -2.25 -6.35
N THR A 31 -8.79 -2.94 -7.41
CA THR A 31 -8.62 -2.49 -8.80
C THR A 31 -9.98 -2.18 -9.41
N LEU A 32 -10.05 -1.08 -10.16
CA LEU A 32 -11.19 -0.74 -11.03
C LEU A 32 -10.76 -0.84 -12.48
N ASP A 33 -11.30 -1.83 -13.19
CA ASP A 33 -11.15 -1.94 -14.64
C ASP A 33 -11.95 -0.83 -15.34
N LEU A 34 -11.28 -0.05 -16.19
CA LEU A 34 -11.86 1.15 -16.78
C LEU A 34 -12.80 0.88 -17.94
N GLU A 35 -12.73 -0.29 -18.58
CA GLU A 35 -13.63 -0.66 -19.67
C GLU A 35 -14.91 -1.29 -19.11
N SER A 36 -14.77 -2.37 -18.36
CA SER A 36 -15.85 -3.16 -17.79
C SER A 36 -16.48 -2.53 -16.54
N LYS A 37 -15.81 -1.55 -15.93
CA LYS A 37 -16.18 -0.93 -14.64
C LYS A 37 -16.19 -1.92 -13.47
N LYS A 38 -15.54 -3.07 -13.64
CA LYS A 38 -15.47 -4.10 -12.60
C LYS A 38 -14.53 -3.65 -11.48
N LEU A 39 -15.06 -3.65 -10.26
CA LEU A 39 -14.31 -3.45 -9.04
C LEU A 39 -13.88 -4.80 -8.44
N THR A 40 -12.60 -4.98 -8.13
CA THR A 40 -12.05 -6.23 -7.59
C THR A 40 -11.22 -5.98 -6.34
N ASN A 41 -11.64 -6.54 -5.20
CA ASN A 41 -10.87 -6.57 -3.96
C ASN A 41 -9.74 -7.61 -4.06
N PHE A 42 -8.49 -7.17 -3.86
CA PHE A 42 -7.31 -8.04 -3.93
C PHE A 42 -6.62 -8.27 -2.58
N THR A 43 -6.94 -7.53 -1.51
CA THR A 43 -6.35 -7.73 -0.17
C THR A 43 -7.14 -8.76 0.64
N ARG A 44 -8.47 -8.58 0.75
CA ARG A 44 -9.41 -9.51 1.42
C ARG A 44 -9.06 -9.79 2.88
N THR A 45 -8.76 -8.73 3.64
CA THR A 45 -8.27 -8.79 5.02
C THR A 45 -9.17 -7.94 5.94
N PRO A 46 -10.19 -8.54 6.58
CA PRO A 46 -11.19 -7.78 7.35
C PRO A 46 -10.66 -7.16 8.64
N ASP A 47 -9.44 -7.51 9.07
CA ASP A 47 -8.82 -7.06 10.32
C ASP A 47 -7.55 -6.21 10.10
N ASP A 48 -7.21 -5.91 8.85
CA ASP A 48 -5.99 -5.19 8.49
C ASP A 48 -6.30 -3.82 7.88
N TYR A 49 -5.33 -2.92 8.07
CA TYR A 49 -5.17 -1.72 7.27
C TYR A 49 -4.31 -2.06 6.07
N GLU A 50 -4.82 -1.91 4.84
CA GLU A 50 -4.08 -2.13 3.60
C GLU A 50 -4.34 -0.98 2.60
N GLU A 51 -3.70 0.17 2.81
CA GLU A 51 -3.77 1.31 1.90
C GLU A 51 -2.78 1.14 0.75
N VAL A 52 -3.25 1.31 -0.49
CA VAL A 52 -2.43 1.20 -1.69
C VAL A 52 -1.56 2.44 -1.88
N GLU A 53 -0.37 2.33 -2.47
CA GLU A 53 0.50 3.51 -2.68
C GLU A 53 1.04 3.61 -4.12
N GLY A 54 1.53 2.51 -4.70
CA GLY A 54 2.09 2.54 -6.05
C GLY A 54 2.28 1.17 -6.70
N ILE A 55 2.10 1.08 -8.01
CA ILE A 55 2.14 -0.19 -8.76
C ILE A 55 3.55 -0.47 -9.27
N PHE A 56 4.02 -1.70 -9.09
CA PHE A 56 5.29 -2.13 -9.66
C PHE A 56 5.21 -2.16 -11.20
N PRO A 57 6.29 -1.83 -11.93
CA PRO A 57 6.25 -1.71 -13.40
C PRO A 57 5.86 -2.99 -14.15
N ASP A 58 5.99 -4.16 -13.51
CA ASP A 58 5.53 -5.43 -14.07
C ASP A 58 4.00 -5.57 -14.10
N GLY A 59 3.27 -4.67 -13.44
CA GLY A 59 1.81 -4.64 -13.34
C GLY A 59 1.21 -5.75 -12.48
N LYS A 60 2.02 -6.56 -11.78
CA LYS A 60 1.57 -7.77 -11.07
C LYS A 60 1.29 -7.53 -9.59
N SER A 61 1.80 -6.44 -9.05
CA SER A 61 1.77 -6.15 -7.61
C SER A 61 1.83 -4.68 -7.33
N THR A 62 1.46 -4.29 -6.11
CA THR A 62 1.49 -2.92 -5.63
C THR A 62 2.20 -2.82 -4.28
N LEU A 63 2.69 -1.63 -3.97
CA LEU A 63 3.03 -1.21 -2.62
C LEU A 63 1.75 -0.95 -1.84
N VAL A 64 1.77 -1.40 -0.59
CA VAL A 64 0.67 -1.28 0.37
C VAL A 64 1.26 -0.87 1.72
N GLU A 65 0.71 0.18 2.31
CA GLU A 65 0.89 0.47 3.73
C GLU A 65 0.06 -0.51 4.55
N ARG A 66 0.72 -1.37 5.31
CA ARG A 66 0.02 -2.45 6.01
C ARG A 66 0.40 -2.64 7.46
N ASN A 67 -0.63 -2.84 8.29
CA ASN A 67 -0.56 -3.40 9.64
C ASN A 67 -1.95 -3.85 10.12
N HIS A 68 -2.02 -4.62 11.21
CA HIS A 68 -3.27 -5.01 11.84
C HIS A 68 -4.02 -3.79 12.42
N SER A 69 -5.33 -3.72 12.17
CA SER A 69 -6.25 -2.66 12.65
C SER A 69 -7.34 -3.21 13.59
N VAL A 70 -7.03 -4.27 14.34
CA VAL A 70 -7.98 -4.90 15.27
C VAL A 70 -8.37 -3.91 16.37
N GLY A 71 -9.66 -3.60 16.47
CA GLY A 71 -10.22 -2.74 17.52
C GLY A 71 -9.91 -1.24 17.41
N LYS A 72 -9.10 -0.79 16.43
CA LYS A 72 -8.95 0.64 16.09
C LYS A 72 -8.47 0.84 14.63
N PRO A 73 -8.93 1.91 13.96
CA PRO A 73 -8.40 2.28 12.64
C PRO A 73 -7.03 2.97 12.76
N TRP A 74 -6.37 3.16 11.62
CA TRP A 74 -5.13 3.95 11.49
C TRP A 74 -3.95 3.44 12.34
N PRO A 75 -3.55 2.17 12.18
CA PRO A 75 -2.32 1.70 12.81
C PRO A 75 -1.10 2.43 12.23
N MET A 76 0.04 2.36 12.92
CA MET A 76 1.32 2.65 12.26
C MET A 76 1.60 1.56 11.22
N VAL A 77 2.28 1.91 10.14
CA VAL A 77 2.46 1.03 8.98
C VAL A 77 3.92 0.84 8.60
N ASP A 78 4.16 -0.22 7.84
CA ASP A 78 5.34 -0.43 7.00
C ASP A 78 4.87 -0.73 5.57
N ALA A 79 5.79 -0.68 4.61
CA ALA A 79 5.51 -1.06 3.23
C ALA A 79 5.52 -2.56 3.07
N TRP A 80 4.55 -3.03 2.29
CA TRP A 80 4.42 -4.39 1.82
C TRP A 80 4.27 -4.40 0.31
N ARG A 81 4.80 -5.43 -0.34
CA ARG A 81 4.45 -5.80 -1.72
C ARG A 81 3.31 -6.80 -1.68
N VAL A 82 2.21 -6.49 -2.36
CA VAL A 82 1.01 -7.34 -2.45
C VAL A 82 0.69 -7.63 -3.92
N TRP A 83 0.46 -8.90 -4.25
CA TRP A 83 0.15 -9.36 -5.61
C TRP A 83 -1.35 -9.36 -5.86
N PHE A 84 -1.78 -8.77 -6.99
CA PHE A 84 -3.21 -8.59 -7.28
C PHE A 84 -3.99 -9.90 -7.43
N ASP A 85 -3.32 -10.95 -7.90
CA ASP A 85 -3.90 -12.26 -8.15
C ASP A 85 -3.85 -13.20 -6.94
N GLY A 86 -3.22 -12.77 -5.83
CA GLY A 86 -2.98 -13.62 -4.66
C GLY A 86 -2.03 -14.79 -4.93
N SER A 87 -1.23 -14.75 -6.00
CA SER A 87 -0.29 -15.83 -6.36
C SER A 87 0.88 -15.99 -5.39
N LYS A 88 1.13 -14.98 -4.55
CA LYS A 88 2.21 -14.95 -3.57
C LYS A 88 1.74 -14.32 -2.27
N GLU A 89 2.32 -14.78 -1.17
CA GLU A 89 2.16 -14.15 0.13
C GLU A 89 2.66 -12.69 0.09
N PRO A 90 1.96 -11.77 0.77
CA PRO A 90 2.43 -10.40 0.98
C PRO A 90 3.85 -10.36 1.55
N GLN A 91 4.68 -9.48 1.01
CA GLN A 91 6.08 -9.36 1.42
C GLN A 91 6.34 -8.00 2.09
N ARG A 92 6.66 -8.01 3.39
CA ARG A 92 7.12 -6.81 4.11
C ARG A 92 8.46 -6.33 3.54
N LEU A 93 8.56 -5.04 3.24
CA LEU A 93 9.73 -4.41 2.62
C LEU A 93 10.48 -3.49 3.59
N THR A 94 9.75 -2.79 4.47
CA THR A 94 10.33 -1.91 5.50
C THR A 94 10.04 -2.43 6.90
N HIS A 95 10.83 -1.94 7.87
CA HIS A 95 10.87 -2.47 9.23
C HIS A 95 10.83 -1.37 10.29
N PHE A 96 10.23 -0.21 9.98
CA PHE A 96 10.20 0.92 10.91
C PHE A 96 9.35 0.64 12.14
N LEU A 97 8.33 -0.22 12.02
CA LEU A 97 7.52 -0.65 13.16
C LEU A 97 8.31 -1.46 14.19
N ASP A 98 9.49 -1.98 13.83
CA ASP A 98 10.38 -2.66 14.77
C ASP A 98 11.03 -1.66 15.75
N PHE A 99 10.92 -0.35 15.46
CA PHE A 99 11.36 0.75 16.31
C PHE A 99 10.17 1.51 16.88
N LYS A 100 10.04 1.52 18.20
CA LYS A 100 8.90 2.13 18.90
C LYS A 100 8.69 3.58 18.47
N GLY A 101 7.50 3.87 17.95
CA GLY A 101 7.06 5.22 17.61
C GLY A 101 7.39 5.67 16.19
N TYR A 102 8.01 4.81 15.38
CA TYR A 102 8.35 5.12 13.99
C TYR A 102 7.48 4.32 13.02
N LYS A 103 7.19 4.94 11.87
CA LYS A 103 6.54 4.34 10.71
C LYS A 103 7.27 4.79 9.44
N ALA A 104 7.21 3.99 8.39
CA ALA A 104 7.50 4.46 7.06
C ALA A 104 6.17 4.61 6.32
N SER A 105 5.99 5.68 5.55
CA SER A 105 4.73 5.93 4.87
C SER A 105 4.90 6.65 3.53
N ASN A 106 3.81 6.80 2.78
CA ASN A 106 3.68 7.57 1.54
C ASN A 106 4.72 7.18 0.51
N TYR A 107 4.60 5.92 0.08
CA TYR A 107 5.59 5.26 -0.75
C TYR A 107 5.39 5.57 -2.23
N VAL A 108 6.47 5.67 -2.99
CA VAL A 108 6.43 5.65 -4.45
C VAL A 108 7.50 4.70 -4.98
N VAL A 109 7.16 3.95 -6.03
CA VAL A 109 8.09 3.06 -6.74
C VAL A 109 8.58 3.75 -8.01
N SER A 110 9.87 3.61 -8.34
CA SER A 110 10.40 4.15 -9.59
C SER A 110 9.84 3.41 -10.81
N ASP A 111 9.77 4.08 -11.95
CA ASP A 111 9.25 3.52 -13.22
C ASP A 111 10.02 2.27 -13.70
N ASP A 112 11.28 2.13 -13.30
CA ASP A 112 12.11 0.96 -13.59
C ASP A 112 12.05 -0.13 -12.49
N GLY A 113 11.34 0.14 -11.39
CA GLY A 113 11.09 -0.80 -10.30
C GLY A 113 12.33 -1.10 -9.47
N ARG A 114 13.37 -0.25 -9.52
CA ARG A 114 14.64 -0.45 -8.82
C ARG A 114 14.71 0.28 -7.50
N LEU A 115 13.91 1.32 -7.32
CA LEU A 115 13.90 2.18 -6.14
C LEU A 115 12.50 2.30 -5.56
N ILE A 116 12.45 2.43 -4.24
CA ILE A 116 11.28 2.92 -3.52
C ILE A 116 11.71 4.17 -2.76
N ALA A 117 10.98 5.27 -2.93
CA ALA A 117 11.08 6.44 -2.09
C ALA A 117 9.94 6.45 -1.08
N PHE A 118 10.21 6.84 0.15
CA PHE A 118 9.19 6.91 1.22
C PHE A 118 9.63 7.88 2.30
N GLN A 119 8.68 8.32 3.13
CA GLN A 119 8.99 9.22 4.24
C GLN A 119 9.09 8.51 5.59
N LEU A 120 9.91 9.09 6.47
CA LEU A 120 9.90 8.75 7.89
C LEU A 120 8.75 9.47 8.58
N GLY A 121 7.82 8.70 9.14
CA GLY A 121 6.75 9.19 10.00
C GLY A 121 6.96 8.84 11.47
N ILE A 122 6.32 9.61 12.35
CA ILE A 122 6.31 9.40 13.80
C ILE A 122 4.87 9.12 14.26
N SER A 123 4.74 8.32 15.32
CA SER A 123 3.45 8.01 15.93
C SER A 123 2.76 9.24 16.48
N GLY A 124 1.46 9.37 16.21
CA GLY A 124 0.64 10.49 16.66
C GLY A 124 0.54 11.63 15.64
N ASP A 125 1.41 11.64 14.61
CA ASP A 125 1.30 12.61 13.53
C ASP A 125 0.19 12.24 12.55
N GLU A 126 -0.39 13.29 11.95
CA GLU A 126 -1.36 13.16 10.88
C GLU A 126 -0.77 12.44 9.65
N ALA A 127 -1.63 11.83 8.84
CA ALA A 127 -1.23 11.22 7.58
C ALA A 127 -0.57 12.26 6.67
N GLY A 128 0.49 11.87 5.96
CA GLY A 128 1.25 12.75 5.08
C GLY A 128 2.35 13.58 5.76
N VAL A 129 2.41 13.66 7.09
CA VAL A 129 3.54 14.31 7.80
C VAL A 129 4.78 13.41 7.81
N GLY A 130 5.93 13.96 7.43
CA GLY A 130 7.21 13.25 7.49
C GLY A 130 8.43 14.13 7.75
N TYR A 131 9.51 13.49 8.20
CA TYR A 131 10.72 14.15 8.73
C TYR A 131 11.99 13.80 7.95
N GLY A 132 11.82 13.24 6.75
CA GLY A 132 12.92 12.87 5.88
C GLY A 132 12.44 11.92 4.80
N ILE A 133 13.10 11.96 3.64
CA ILE A 133 12.84 11.07 2.52
C ILE A 133 13.98 10.06 2.43
N PHE A 134 13.61 8.79 2.38
CA PHE A 134 14.53 7.67 2.26
C PHE A 134 14.39 7.08 0.85
N LEU A 135 15.51 6.57 0.34
CA LEU A 135 15.55 5.78 -0.89
C LEU A 135 16.02 4.37 -0.55
N MET A 136 15.25 3.37 -0.95
CA MET A 136 15.59 1.96 -0.80
C MET A 136 15.75 1.31 -2.17
N GLU A 137 16.88 0.64 -2.38
CA GLU A 137 17.07 -0.22 -3.55
C GLU A 137 16.32 -1.53 -3.37
N ILE A 138 15.50 -1.88 -4.36
CA ILE A 138 14.83 -3.17 -4.47
C ILE A 138 15.43 -3.91 -5.66
N LYS A 139 16.07 -5.05 -5.40
CA LYS A 139 16.56 -5.89 -6.49
C LYS A 139 15.34 -6.37 -7.29
N ALA A 140 15.22 -5.93 -8.53
CA ALA A 140 14.36 -6.58 -9.51
C ALA A 140 14.82 -8.04 -9.59
N ARG A 141 14.09 -8.96 -8.95
CA ARG A 141 14.38 -10.38 -9.11
C ARG A 141 13.93 -10.74 -10.53
N PRO A 142 14.82 -11.32 -11.36
CA PRO A 142 14.46 -11.80 -12.69
C PRO A 142 13.35 -12.86 -12.63
#